data_AF-A0A7M7J6K2-F1
#
_entry.id   AF-A0A7M7J6K2-F1
#
_cell.length_a   1.000
_cell.length_b   1.000
_cell.length_c   1.000
_cell.angle_alpha   90.00
_cell.angle_beta   90.00
_cell.angle_gamma   90.00
#
_symmetry.space_group_name_H-M   'P 1'
#
loop_
_entity.id
_entity.type
_entity.pdbx_description
1 polymer ?
#
loop_
_entity_poly.entity_id
_entity_poly.type
_entity_poly.pdbx_seq_one_letter_code
_entity_poly.pdbx_strand_id
1 'polypeptide(L)'
;MKTATVIALMLAAFILLSEPVDSDVHIGPCTRANMKQPALLGQEIWQCDQHGNYMPLQCHPTSGYCCCVEPRSGKCIKDTEKAPGAGLPQC
;
A
#
# COMPACT_ATOMS: atom_id res chain seq x y z
N MET A 1 -37.92 -5.29 30.76
CA MET A 1 -37.27 -6.60 30.45
C MET A 1 -37.37 -6.97 28.98
N LYS A 2 -38.53 -6.83 28.31
CA LYS A 2 -38.70 -7.23 26.90
C LYS A 2 -37.99 -6.29 25.89
N THR A 3 -37.92 -4.99 26.18
CA THR A 3 -37.28 -3.97 25.34
C THR A 3 -35.76 -4.12 25.25
N ALA A 4 -35.10 -4.46 26.35
CA ALA A 4 -33.65 -4.68 26.38
C ALA A 4 -33.23 -5.89 25.53
N THR A 5 -34.03 -6.96 25.52
CA THR A 5 -33.77 -8.15 24.70
C THR A 5 -33.93 -7.88 23.20
N VAL A 6 -34.93 -7.08 22.80
CA VAL A 6 -35.12 -6.69 21.39
C VAL A 6 -33.96 -5.84 20.88
N ILE A 7 -33.48 -4.87 21.68
CA ILE A 7 -32.33 -4.03 21.30
C ILE A 7 -31.05 -4.89 21.15
N ALA A 8 -30.83 -5.84 22.07
CA ALA A 8 -29.68 -6.74 21.99
C ALA A 8 -29.70 -7.63 20.72
N LEU A 9 -30.88 -8.12 20.31
CA LEU A 9 -31.03 -8.91 19.09
C LEU A 9 -30.78 -8.10 17.81
N MET A 10 -31.22 -6.83 17.76
CA MET A 10 -31.01 -5.97 16.60
C MET A 10 -29.53 -5.58 16.41
N LEU A 11 -28.80 -5.33 17.51
CA LEU A 11 -27.35 -5.09 17.46
C LEU A 11 -26.58 -6.35 17.02
N ALA A 12 -26.93 -7.52 17.55
CA ALA A 12 -26.32 -8.78 17.14
C ALA A 12 -26.56 -9.08 15.64
N ALA A 13 -27.76 -8.81 15.13
CA ALA A 13 -28.06 -8.97 13.71
C ALA A 13 -27.25 -7.99 12.84
N PHE A 14 -27.05 -6.74 13.27
CA PHE A 14 -26.23 -5.77 12.53
C PHE A 14 -24.76 -6.17 12.48
N ILE A 15 -24.22 -6.75 13.56
CA ILE A 15 -22.86 -7.30 13.63
C ILE A 15 -22.70 -8.56 12.76
N LEU A 16 -23.74 -9.39 12.64
CA LEU A 16 -23.72 -10.60 11.80
C LEU A 16 -23.98 -10.32 10.31
N LEU A 17 -24.61 -9.18 10.00
CA LEU A 17 -24.88 -8.73 8.62
C LEU A 17 -23.84 -7.72 8.12
N SER A 18 -23.06 -7.11 9.00
CA SER A 18 -21.82 -6.46 8.60
C SER A 18 -20.85 -7.56 8.19
N GLU A 19 -20.60 -7.69 6.89
CA GLU A 19 -19.35 -8.29 6.42
C GLU A 19 -18.22 -7.65 7.24
N PRO A 20 -17.20 -8.41 7.68
CA PRO A 20 -16.03 -7.79 8.26
C PRO A 20 -15.54 -6.77 7.23
N VAL A 21 -15.66 -5.47 7.55
CA VAL A 21 -15.06 -4.42 6.73
C VAL A 21 -13.57 -4.65 6.88
N ASP A 22 -13.00 -5.45 5.97
CA ASP A 22 -11.58 -5.75 5.88
C ASP A 22 -10.87 -4.42 5.59
N SER A 23 -10.63 -3.70 6.67
CA SER A 23 -9.97 -2.40 6.68
C SER A 23 -8.45 -2.57 6.41
N ASP A 24 -8.00 -3.81 6.19
CA ASP A 24 -6.61 -4.19 5.95
C ASP A 24 -6.29 -4.41 4.46
N VAL A 25 -7.28 -4.44 3.56
CA VAL A 25 -7.05 -4.52 2.09
C VAL A 25 -6.12 -3.42 1.57
N HIS A 26 -6.04 -2.27 2.25
CA HIS A 26 -5.23 -1.13 1.81
C HIS A 26 -3.82 -1.10 2.45
N ILE A 27 -3.48 -2.06 3.31
CA ILE A 27 -2.14 -2.21 3.91
C ILE A 27 -1.37 -3.32 3.17
N GLY A 28 -1.07 -3.03 1.91
CA GLY A 28 -0.22 -3.87 1.07
C GLY A 28 1.27 -3.84 1.44
N PRO A 29 2.10 -4.61 0.73
CA PRO A 29 3.52 -4.77 1.03
C PRO A 29 4.32 -3.46 0.96
N CYS A 30 3.97 -2.54 0.06
CA CYS A 30 4.63 -1.25 -0.10
C CYS A 30 4.35 -0.33 1.09
N THR A 31 3.07 -0.21 1.48
CA THR A 31 2.68 0.60 2.65
C THR A 31 3.37 0.08 3.92
N ARG A 32 3.44 -1.25 4.09
CA ARG A 32 4.15 -1.87 5.20
C ARG A 32 5.66 -1.60 5.17
N ALA A 33 6.28 -1.53 3.99
CA ALA A 33 7.69 -1.17 3.85
C ALA A 33 7.94 0.27 4.32
N ASN A 34 7.10 1.21 3.90
CA ASN A 34 7.18 2.61 4.32
C ASN A 34 6.96 2.79 5.84
N MET A 35 6.04 2.02 6.45
CA MET A 35 5.80 2.06 7.90
C MET A 35 6.99 1.56 8.74
N LYS A 36 7.85 0.68 8.19
CA LYS A 36 9.03 0.18 8.90
C LYS A 36 10.15 1.22 9.02
N GLN A 37 10.11 2.30 8.24
CA GLN A 37 11.13 3.34 8.26
C GLN A 37 10.64 4.57 9.04
N PRO A 38 11.32 4.97 10.14
CA PRO A 38 11.07 6.28 10.74
C PRO A 38 11.47 7.36 9.72
N ALA A 39 10.54 8.26 9.39
CA ALA A 39 10.76 9.31 8.40
C ALA A 39 11.89 10.26 8.83
N LEU A 40 13.12 9.94 8.43
CA LEU A 40 14.30 10.78 8.57
C LEU A 40 14.48 11.59 7.28
N LEU A 41 14.93 12.84 7.40
CA LEU A 41 15.22 13.71 6.27
C LEU A 41 16.19 13.00 5.30
N GLY A 42 15.75 12.83 4.05
CA GLY A 42 16.53 12.23 2.97
C GLY A 42 16.31 10.73 2.75
N GLN A 43 15.40 10.07 3.48
CA GLN A 43 15.04 8.68 3.18
C GLN A 43 14.09 8.56 1.98
N GLU A 44 14.42 7.59 1.14
CA GLU A 44 13.68 7.15 -0.05
C GLU A 44 12.35 6.52 0.38
N ILE A 45 11.22 7.06 -0.09
CA ILE A 45 9.87 6.54 0.18
C ILE A 45 9.39 5.76 -1.05
N TRP A 46 8.89 4.54 -0.85
CA TRP A 46 8.32 3.72 -1.91
C TRP A 46 6.98 4.30 -2.38
N GLN A 47 6.75 4.32 -3.69
CA GLN A 47 5.49 4.76 -4.26
C GLN A 47 4.47 3.60 -4.29
N CYS A 48 3.37 3.76 -3.57
CA CYS A 48 2.35 2.72 -3.42
C CYS A 48 1.06 3.07 -4.17
N ASP A 49 0.35 2.07 -4.68
CA ASP A 49 -1.00 2.22 -5.22
C ASP A 49 -2.07 2.29 -4.10
N GLN A 50 -3.33 2.44 -4.48
CA GLN A 50 -4.46 2.52 -3.54
C GLN A 50 -4.67 1.26 -2.69
N HIS A 51 -4.11 0.12 -3.10
CA HIS A 51 -4.15 -1.15 -2.38
C HIS A 51 -2.88 -1.37 -1.53
N GLY A 52 -1.95 -0.41 -1.52
CA GLY A 52 -0.69 -0.51 -0.82
C GLY A 52 0.33 -1.46 -1.48
N ASN A 53 0.13 -1.84 -2.74
CA ASN A 53 1.16 -2.53 -3.53
C ASN A 53 2.13 -1.51 -4.13
N TYR A 54 3.28 -1.97 -4.62
CA TYR A 54 4.23 -1.09 -5.30
C TYR A 54 3.65 -0.65 -6.65
N MET A 55 3.72 0.64 -6.94
CA MET A 55 3.46 1.13 -8.30
C MET A 55 4.48 0.51 -9.28
N PRO A 56 4.07 0.14 -10.52
CA PRO A 56 4.96 -0.49 -11.49
C PRO A 56 6.24 0.30 -11.77
N LEU A 57 6.14 1.64 -11.80
CA LEU A 57 7.28 2.55 -11.88
C LEU A 57 7.65 3.02 -10.46
N GLN A 58 8.91 2.82 -10.07
CA GLN A 58 9.49 3.43 -8.87
C GLN A 58 10.57 4.42 -9.25
N CYS A 59 10.61 5.56 -8.55
CA CYS A 59 11.63 6.58 -8.75
C CYS A 59 12.20 7.05 -7.41
N HIS A 60 13.53 7.12 -7.33
CA HIS A 60 14.26 7.69 -6.21
C HIS A 60 14.41 9.21 -6.44
N PRO A 61 13.63 10.08 -5.76
CA PRO A 61 13.61 11.52 -6.08
C PRO A 61 14.94 12.23 -5.78
N THR A 62 15.71 11.73 -4.82
CA THR A 62 17.00 12.31 -4.43
C THR A 62 18.09 11.97 -5.45
N SER A 63 18.16 10.71 -5.90
CA SER A 63 19.17 10.27 -6.85
C SER A 63 18.75 10.50 -8.31
N GLY A 64 17.45 10.56 -8.59
CA GLY A 64 16.85 10.70 -9.91
C GLY A 64 16.75 9.39 -10.71
N TYR A 65 17.06 8.24 -10.11
CA TYR A 65 16.96 6.94 -10.76
C TYR A 65 15.53 6.42 -10.75
N CYS A 66 15.11 5.75 -11.82
CA CYS A 66 13.82 5.08 -11.90
C CYS A 66 13.96 3.65 -12.42
N CYS A 67 13.10 2.72 -12.00
CA CYS A 67 13.07 1.34 -12.50
C CYS A 67 11.62 0.82 -12.58
N CYS A 68 11.37 -0.24 -13.36
CA CYS A 68 10.13 -1.01 -13.23
C CYS A 68 10.29 -2.02 -12.08
N VAL A 69 9.25 -2.24 -11.27
CA VAL A 69 9.28 -3.18 -10.15
C VAL A 69 8.16 -4.22 -10.20
N GLU A 70 8.40 -5.33 -9.51
CA GLU A 70 7.35 -6.32 -9.25
C GLU A 70 6.35 -5.80 -8.18
N PRO A 71 5.03 -5.73 -8.45
CA PRO A 71 4.06 -5.07 -7.55
C PRO A 71 3.99 -5.61 -6.12
N ARG A 72 4.38 -6.87 -5.89
CA ARG A 72 4.33 -7.52 -4.57
C ARG A 72 5.65 -7.46 -3.80
N SER A 73 6.79 -7.45 -4.49
CA SER A 73 8.12 -7.52 -3.87
C SER A 73 8.87 -6.19 -3.88
N GLY A 74 8.49 -5.25 -4.76
CA GLY A 74 9.20 -3.98 -4.95
C GLY A 74 10.57 -4.13 -5.61
N LYS A 75 10.91 -5.33 -6.09
CA LYS A 75 12.21 -5.60 -6.71
C LYS A 75 12.27 -5.00 -8.12
N CYS A 76 13.31 -4.22 -8.40
CA CYS A 76 13.58 -3.73 -9.76
C CYS A 76 13.78 -4.88 -10.74
N ILE A 77 13.08 -4.80 -11.88
CA ILE A 77 13.23 -5.69 -13.01
C ILE A 77 14.54 -5.34 -13.72
N LYS A 78 15.32 -6.36 -14.07
CA LYS A 78 16.61 -6.18 -14.74
C LYS A 78 16.45 -5.37 -16.03
N ASP A 79 17.45 -4.54 -16.32
CA ASP A 79 17.53 -3.73 -17.54
C ASP A 79 16.40 -2.68 -17.71
N THR A 80 15.62 -2.42 -16.65
CA THR A 80 14.61 -1.34 -16.62
C THR A 80 15.07 -0.10 -15.87
N GLU A 81 16.23 -0.15 -15.22
CA GLU A 81 16.77 1.00 -14.50
C GLU A 81 17.20 2.10 -15.48
N LYS A 82 16.78 3.33 -15.20
CA LYS A 82 17.13 4.53 -15.92
C LYS A 82 17.81 5.51 -14.99
N ALA A 83 18.98 5.97 -15.41
CA ALA A 83 19.72 7.03 -14.75
C ALA A 83 19.00 8.38 -14.88
N PRO A 84 19.35 9.37 -14.04
CA PRO A 84 18.78 10.71 -14.11
C PRO A 84 18.98 11.31 -15.51
N GLY A 85 17.89 11.81 -16.11
CA GLY A 85 17.92 12.41 -17.45
C GLY A 85 17.89 11.41 -18.62
N ALA A 86 17.96 10.09 -18.37
CA ALA A 86 17.83 9.07 -19.42
C ALA A 86 16.37 8.78 -19.83
N GLY A 87 15.41 9.51 -19.25
CA GLY A 87 13.97 9.30 -19.40
C GLY A 87 13.40 8.27 -18.41
N LEU A 88 12.11 7.96 -18.55
CA LEU A 88 11.43 6.97 -17.72
C LEU A 88 11.37 5.60 -18.42
N PRO A 89 11.52 4.49 -17.69
CA PRO A 89 11.26 3.17 -18.24
C PRO A 89 9.78 3.00 -18.57
N GLN A 90 9.47 2.09 -19.49
CA GLN A 90 8.10 1.74 -19.86
C GLN A 90 7.62 0.59 -18.97
N CYS A 91 6.80 0.94 -17.99
CA CYS A 91 6.09 0.06 -17.06
C CYS A 91 4.59 0.38 -17.20
#